data_AF-A0A969EHX6-F1
#
_entry.id   AF-A0A969EHX6-F1
#
_cell.length_a   1.000
_cell.length_b   1.000
_cell.length_c   1.000
_cell.angle_alpha   90.00
_cell.angle_beta   90.00
_cell.angle_gamma   90.00
#
_symmetry.space_group_name_H-M   'P 1'
#
loop_
_entity.id
_entity.type
_entity.pdbx_description
1 polymer ?
#
loop_
_entity_poly.entity_id
_entity_poly.type
_entity_poly.pdbx_seq_one_letter_code
_entity_poly.pdbx_strand_id
1 'polypeptide(L)'
;MKIRLFAGEIGMLPQLNSTPRIEDLKELAIQVVGEADGRFNKTDYIIFYGKGPDKVFYDQNNQTFNYDYNLYSRQNFYFITVSETNGLRIAASDDLGGTNPLIHQFDDYTFHKISQRNILKSGRQWFGEEFDFTLEQKFVSEIPGIPEGSTIKVISRTMAQSFNPSSFKIFFKWC
;
A
#
# COMPACT_ATOMS: atom_id res chain seq x y z
N MET A 1 -0.94 24.95 21.58
CA MET A 1 -1.16 23.51 21.83
C MET A 1 -0.31 22.76 20.83
N LYS A 2 0.69 21.95 21.22
CA LYS A 2 1.62 21.40 20.22
C LYS A 2 1.32 19.94 19.90
N ILE A 3 0.72 19.73 18.73
CA ILE A 3 0.28 18.42 18.26
C ILE A 3 1.48 17.62 17.73
N ARG A 4 1.51 16.33 18.09
CA ARG A 4 2.45 15.31 17.62
C ARG A 4 1.66 14.08 17.16
N LEU A 5 2.15 13.41 16.11
CA LEU A 5 1.53 12.23 15.52
C LEU A 5 2.53 11.09 15.51
N PHE A 6 2.10 9.90 15.89
CA PHE A 6 2.95 8.71 15.96
C PHE A 6 2.29 7.53 15.26
N ALA A 7 3.10 6.64 14.69
CA ALA A 7 2.63 5.39 14.09
C ALA A 7 3.62 4.24 14.30
N GLY A 8 3.09 3.03 14.24
CA GLY A 8 3.89 1.81 14.25
C GLY A 8 4.52 1.49 12.89
N GLU A 9 5.02 0.26 12.76
CA GLU A 9 5.59 -0.24 11.50
C GLU A 9 4.48 -0.48 10.49
N ILE A 10 4.75 -0.17 9.22
CA ILE A 10 3.82 -0.40 8.12
C ILE A 10 4.12 -1.76 7.50
N GLY A 11 3.07 -2.52 7.21
CA GLY A 11 3.19 -3.86 6.64
C GLY A 11 3.13 -4.96 7.69
N MET A 12 3.43 -6.18 7.26
CA MET A 12 3.61 -7.31 8.17
C MET A 12 4.89 -7.17 8.97
N LEU A 13 4.82 -7.56 10.24
CA LEU A 13 6.02 -7.74 11.04
C LEU A 13 6.92 -8.84 10.44
N PRO A 14 8.25 -8.66 10.49
CA PRO A 14 9.19 -9.69 10.06
C PRO A 14 9.01 -11.00 10.83
N GLN A 15 9.01 -12.11 10.07
CA GLN A 15 8.83 -13.45 10.64
C GLN A 15 10.10 -13.98 11.31
N LEU A 16 11.27 -13.65 10.77
CA LEU A 16 12.54 -14.06 11.37
C LEU A 16 12.74 -13.26 12.66
N ASN A 17 13.01 -13.97 13.76
CA ASN A 17 13.26 -13.33 15.06
C ASN A 17 14.54 -12.50 15.08
N SER A 18 15.47 -12.76 14.15
CA SER A 18 16.70 -11.99 13.98
C SER A 18 16.51 -10.71 13.16
N THR A 19 15.38 -10.52 12.48
CA THR A 19 15.13 -9.30 11.71
C THR A 19 14.75 -8.16 12.66
N PRO A 20 15.40 -6.99 12.57
CA PRO A 20 15.07 -5.83 13.40
C PRO A 20 13.60 -5.45 13.29
N ARG A 21 13.04 -4.96 14.39
CA ARG A 21 11.69 -4.39 14.50
C ARG A 21 11.81 -3.02 15.12
N ILE A 22 10.84 -2.15 14.84
CA ILE A 22 10.78 -0.90 15.61
C ILE A 22 10.44 -1.24 17.07
N GLU A 23 11.13 -0.62 18.01
CA GLU A 23 10.90 -0.86 19.45
C GLU A 23 9.74 -0.01 19.98
N ASP A 24 9.54 1.18 19.40
CA ASP A 24 8.52 2.14 19.80
C ASP A 24 7.90 2.81 18.58
N LEU A 25 6.78 3.51 18.81
CA LEU A 25 6.11 4.30 17.80
C LEU A 25 7.05 5.39 17.26
N LYS A 26 7.03 5.57 15.95
CA LYS A 26 7.80 6.61 15.27
C LYS A 26 6.94 7.85 15.09
N GLU A 27 7.52 9.00 15.39
CA GLU A 27 6.87 10.27 15.11
C GLU A 27 6.77 10.50 13.60
N LEU A 28 5.62 10.99 13.15
CA LEU A 28 5.34 11.35 11.77
C LEU A 28 5.30 12.87 11.62
N ALA A 29 5.89 13.35 10.53
CA ALA A 29 5.80 14.75 10.18
C ALA A 29 4.35 15.13 9.80
N ILE A 30 3.86 16.21 10.40
CA ILE A 30 2.53 16.76 10.12
C ILE A 30 2.64 18.20 9.64
N GLN A 31 1.69 18.64 8.82
CA GLN A 31 1.46 20.06 8.56
C GLN A 31 0.28 20.51 9.44
N VAL A 32 0.47 21.62 10.15
CA VAL A 32 -0.58 22.26 10.95
C VAL A 32 -0.96 23.55 10.25
N VAL A 33 -2.24 23.71 9.92
CA VAL A 33 -2.77 24.90 9.24
C VAL A 33 -3.70 25.64 10.20
N GLY A 34 -3.54 26.97 10.29
CA GLY A 34 -4.43 27.85 11.08
C GLY A 34 -3.93 28.23 12.49
N GLU A 35 -2.95 27.53 13.06
CA GLU A 35 -2.46 27.74 14.45
C GLU A 35 -1.57 29.00 14.65
N ALA A 36 -1.66 30.01 13.77
CA ALA A 36 -0.82 31.22 13.84
C ALA A 36 -1.16 32.13 15.03
N ASP A 37 -2.40 32.06 15.53
CA ASP A 37 -2.88 32.77 16.71
C ASP A 37 -2.53 32.07 18.04
N GLY A 38 -1.80 30.95 17.96
CA GLY A 38 -1.41 30.13 19.11
C GLY A 38 -2.52 29.27 19.70
N ARG A 39 -3.70 29.23 19.06
CA ARG A 39 -4.84 28.41 19.47
C ARG A 39 -5.12 27.37 18.39
N PHE A 40 -5.67 26.23 18.81
CA PHE A 40 -6.23 25.24 17.88
C PHE A 40 -7.75 25.34 17.98
N ASN A 41 -8.38 25.88 16.95
CA ASN A 41 -9.78 26.26 16.90
C ASN A 41 -10.51 25.55 15.73
N LYS A 42 -11.75 25.93 15.45
CA LYS A 42 -12.61 25.23 14.47
C LYS A 42 -12.15 25.33 13.01
N THR A 43 -11.30 26.31 12.67
CA THR A 43 -10.76 26.45 11.31
C THR A 43 -9.45 25.72 11.11
N ASP A 44 -8.89 25.15 12.18
CA ASP A 44 -7.56 24.57 12.17
C ASP A 44 -7.62 23.07 11.91
N TYR A 45 -6.61 22.57 11.19
CA TYR A 45 -6.54 21.16 10.85
C TYR A 45 -5.10 20.70 10.68
N ILE A 46 -4.93 19.38 10.78
CA ILE A 46 -3.65 18.71 10.54
C ILE A 46 -3.72 17.91 9.24
N ILE A 47 -2.67 17.99 8.44
CA ILE A 47 -2.46 17.13 7.27
C ILE A 47 -1.29 16.19 7.58
N PHE A 48 -1.47 14.91 7.27
CA PHE A 48 -0.41 13.91 7.34
C PHE A 48 -0.61 12.83 6.28
N TYR A 49 0.46 12.12 5.96
CA TYR A 49 0.41 10.98 5.05
C TYR A 49 0.28 9.68 5.84
N GLY A 50 -0.88 9.02 5.70
CA GLY A 50 -1.16 7.72 6.29
C GLY A 50 -1.05 6.59 5.28
N LYS A 51 -0.57 5.43 5.74
CA LYS A 51 -0.50 4.17 5.01
C LYS A 51 -1.36 3.11 5.70
N GLY A 52 -2.02 2.28 4.90
CA GLY A 52 -2.75 1.10 5.37
C GLY A 52 -1.84 0.03 5.98
N PRO A 53 -2.42 -1.10 6.41
CA PRO A 53 -1.66 -2.21 7.00
C PRO A 53 -0.84 -2.98 5.96
N ASP A 54 -1.21 -2.89 4.68
CA ASP A 54 -0.55 -3.55 3.56
C ASP A 54 0.62 -2.71 3.03
N LYS A 55 1.56 -3.37 2.36
CA LYS A 55 2.74 -2.71 1.80
C LYS A 55 2.78 -2.91 0.30
N VAL A 56 2.91 -1.79 -0.41
CA VAL A 56 3.23 -1.79 -1.85
C VAL A 56 4.64 -1.24 -2.03
N PHE A 57 5.43 -1.89 -2.87
CA PHE A 57 6.78 -1.43 -3.19
C PHE A 57 7.16 -1.81 -4.61
N TYR A 58 7.95 -0.97 -5.25
CA TYR A 58 8.47 -1.21 -6.59
C TYR A 58 9.73 -2.08 -6.51
N ASP A 59 9.74 -3.18 -7.24
CA ASP A 59 10.91 -4.02 -7.43
C ASP A 59 11.60 -3.60 -8.73
N GLN A 60 12.76 -2.96 -8.57
CA GLN A 60 13.53 -2.42 -9.68
C GLN A 60 14.12 -3.49 -10.59
N ASN A 61 14.38 -4.70 -10.08
CA ASN A 61 14.99 -5.78 -10.87
C ASN A 61 13.97 -6.38 -11.83
N ASN A 62 12.76 -6.62 -11.34
CA ASN A 62 11.65 -7.15 -12.15
C ASN A 62 10.84 -6.05 -12.84
N GLN A 63 11.08 -4.79 -12.46
CA GLN A 63 10.35 -3.61 -12.91
C GLN A 63 8.83 -3.78 -12.73
N THR A 64 8.43 -4.17 -11.52
CA THR A 64 7.04 -4.48 -11.16
C THR A 64 6.70 -3.99 -9.75
N PHE A 65 5.44 -3.65 -9.50
CA PHE A 65 4.94 -3.42 -8.14
C PHE A 65 4.64 -4.74 -7.45
N ASN A 66 5.19 -4.92 -6.26
CA ASN A 66 4.87 -6.03 -5.37
C ASN A 66 3.88 -5.56 -4.30
N TYR A 67 2.94 -6.45 -3.96
CA TYR A 67 1.89 -6.20 -2.99
C TYR A 67 1.93 -7.23 -1.86
N ASP A 68 2.37 -6.77 -0.69
CA ASP A 68 2.45 -7.54 0.54
C ASP A 68 1.23 -7.26 1.42
N TYR A 69 0.30 -8.21 1.41
CA TYR A 69 -0.91 -8.17 2.23
C TYR A 69 -0.61 -8.54 3.69
N ASN A 70 -1.20 -7.80 4.62
CA ASN A 70 -1.10 -8.08 6.04
C ASN A 70 -2.06 -9.20 6.46
N LEU A 71 -1.50 -10.37 6.76
CA LEU A 71 -2.27 -11.56 7.13
C LEU A 71 -2.96 -11.45 8.49
N TYR A 72 -2.59 -10.48 9.32
CA TYR A 72 -2.99 -10.42 10.72
C TYR A 72 -3.84 -9.20 11.08
N SER A 73 -3.84 -8.16 10.24
CA SER A 73 -4.62 -6.95 10.49
C SER A 73 -5.09 -6.31 9.18
N ARG A 74 -6.32 -5.79 9.21
CA ARG A 74 -6.87 -4.92 8.16
C ARG A 74 -6.84 -3.44 8.54
N GLN A 75 -6.24 -3.12 9.67
CA GLN A 75 -6.21 -1.77 10.24
C GLN A 75 -4.77 -1.38 10.58
N ASN A 76 -4.47 -0.10 10.37
CA ASN A 76 -3.28 0.54 10.90
C ASN A 76 -3.71 1.66 11.86
N PHE A 77 -2.90 1.93 12.88
CA PHE A 77 -3.25 2.85 13.97
C PHE A 77 -2.28 4.04 14.01
N TYR A 78 -2.87 5.21 14.26
CA TYR A 78 -2.17 6.48 14.39
C TYR A 78 -2.51 7.09 15.73
N PHE A 79 -1.50 7.55 16.45
CA PHE A 79 -1.62 8.06 17.81
C PHE A 79 -1.33 9.55 17.82
N ILE A 80 -2.28 10.33 18.32
CA ILE A 80 -2.12 11.79 18.47
C ILE A 80 -1.89 12.11 19.92
N THR A 81 -0.94 13.00 20.19
CA THR A 81 -0.71 13.54 21.52
C THR A 81 -0.45 15.05 21.46
N VAL A 82 -0.58 15.68 22.61
CA VAL A 82 -0.37 17.12 22.81
C VAL A 82 0.76 17.30 23.80
N SER A 83 1.76 18.08 23.40
CA SER A 83 2.95 18.35 24.21
C SER A 83 3.21 19.85 24.33
N GLU A 84 4.26 20.16 25.09
CA GLU A 84 4.78 21.52 25.25
C GLU A 84 5.59 21.98 24.02
N THR A 85 6.26 21.05 23.34
CA THR A 85 7.07 21.32 22.15
C THR A 85 6.40 20.87 20.86
N ASN A 86 6.73 21.53 19.74
CA ASN A 86 6.31 21.10 18.42
C ASN A 86 6.84 19.70 18.11
N GLY A 87 5.97 18.85 17.56
CA GLY A 87 6.40 17.60 16.94
C GLY A 87 7.08 17.81 15.59
N LEU A 88 7.37 16.71 14.91
CA LEU A 88 7.87 16.76 13.54
C LEU A 88 6.91 17.54 12.65
N ARG A 89 7.47 18.42 11.82
CA ARG A 89 6.74 19.21 10.83
C ARG A 89 7.23 18.86 9.44
N ILE A 90 6.31 18.87 8.48
CA ILE A 90 6.70 18.75 7.07
C ILE A 90 7.59 19.95 6.75
N ALA A 91 8.83 19.67 6.36
CA ALA A 91 9.76 20.72 5.96
C ALA A 91 9.26 21.35 4.65
N ALA A 92 9.31 22.69 4.58
CA ALA A 92 9.24 23.34 3.28
C ALA A 92 10.48 22.92 2.49
N SER A 93 10.27 22.39 1.29
CA SER A 93 11.34 22.30 0.31
C SER A 93 11.32 23.61 -0.47
N ASP A 94 12.49 24.22 -0.63
CA ASP A 94 12.63 25.32 -1.59
C ASP A 94 12.25 24.78 -2.98
N ASP A 95 11.53 25.60 -3.74
CA ASP A 95 11.48 25.41 -5.18
C ASP A 95 12.90 25.64 -5.68
N LEU A 96 13.60 24.56 -6.03
CA LEU A 96 14.97 24.62 -6.53
C LEU A 96 15.08 25.45 -7.82
N GLY A 97 13.94 25.81 -8.42
CA GLY A 97 13.88 26.49 -9.70
C GLY A 97 14.32 25.56 -10.83
N GLY A 98 13.95 25.95 -12.06
CA GLY A 98 14.25 25.20 -13.28
C GLY A 98 12.99 24.73 -13.99
N THR A 99 13.12 24.43 -15.29
CA THR A 99 12.10 23.72 -16.04
C THR A 99 12.17 22.25 -15.66
N ASN A 100 11.54 21.88 -14.55
CA ASN A 100 11.23 20.47 -14.31
C ASN A 100 10.44 19.95 -15.52
N PRO A 101 10.82 18.81 -16.11
CA PRO A 101 10.08 18.27 -17.23
C PRO A 101 8.64 18.04 -16.80
N LEU A 102 7.70 18.50 -17.61
CA LEU A 102 6.29 18.23 -17.36
C LEU A 102 6.07 16.72 -17.42
N ILE A 103 5.63 16.13 -16.32
CA ILE A 103 5.36 14.69 -16.24
C ILE A 103 4.03 14.44 -16.96
N HIS A 104 4.10 13.88 -18.16
CA HIS A 104 2.93 13.55 -18.97
C HIS A 104 2.42 12.12 -18.76
N GLN A 105 3.25 11.24 -18.20
CA GLN A 105 2.95 9.82 -18.01
C GLN A 105 3.59 9.32 -16.71
N PHE A 106 2.95 8.35 -16.07
CA PHE A 106 3.44 7.68 -14.88
C PHE A 106 3.03 6.21 -14.91
N ASP A 107 3.74 5.38 -14.14
CA ASP A 107 3.37 3.98 -13.96
C ASP A 107 2.23 3.87 -12.94
N ASP A 108 1.14 3.22 -13.33
CA ASP A 108 0.03 2.91 -12.46
C ASP A 108 -0.07 1.39 -12.18
N TYR A 109 -0.69 1.01 -11.07
CA TYR A 109 -0.85 -0.37 -10.68
C TYR A 109 -2.19 -0.63 -9.98
N THR A 110 -2.69 -1.84 -10.19
CA THR A 110 -3.84 -2.37 -9.45
C THR A 110 -3.54 -3.80 -9.03
N PHE A 111 -4.20 -4.25 -7.97
CA PHE A 111 -4.08 -5.61 -7.47
C PHE A 111 -5.48 -6.15 -7.15
N HIS A 112 -5.73 -7.40 -7.54
CA HIS A 112 -6.87 -8.17 -7.08
C HIS A 112 -6.38 -9.28 -6.16
N LYS A 113 -6.77 -9.21 -4.89
CA LYS A 113 -6.44 -10.23 -3.92
C LYS A 113 -7.52 -10.31 -2.86
N ILE A 114 -8.04 -11.52 -2.67
CA ILE A 114 -8.88 -11.86 -1.52
C ILE A 114 -8.31 -13.09 -0.81
N SER A 115 -8.47 -13.14 0.51
CA SER A 115 -7.95 -14.21 1.36
C SER A 115 -9.11 -15.07 1.84
N GLN A 116 -9.53 -16.04 1.02
CA GLN A 116 -10.69 -16.90 1.31
C GLN A 116 -10.29 -18.31 1.72
N ARG A 117 -9.24 -18.87 1.11
CA ARG A 117 -8.88 -20.27 1.27
C ARG A 117 -7.41 -20.46 1.63
N ASN A 118 -7.18 -21.30 2.63
CA ASN A 118 -5.89 -21.92 2.89
C ASN A 118 -6.03 -23.42 2.59
N ILE A 119 -5.36 -23.88 1.54
CA ILE A 119 -5.57 -25.22 0.97
C ILE A 119 -5.27 -26.34 1.97
N LEU A 120 -4.25 -26.16 2.82
CA LEU A 120 -3.87 -27.15 3.85
C LEU A 120 -4.46 -26.82 5.23
N LYS A 121 -5.28 -25.77 5.33
CA LYS A 121 -5.71 -25.16 6.60
C LYS A 121 -4.54 -24.91 7.56
N SER A 122 -3.36 -24.65 7.00
CA SER A 122 -2.09 -24.55 7.71
C SER A 122 -1.15 -23.60 6.97
N GLY A 123 -0.24 -22.96 7.71
CA GLY A 123 0.68 -21.97 7.15
C GLY A 123 -0.01 -20.65 6.79
N ARG A 124 0.62 -19.89 5.89
CA ARG A 124 0.33 -18.47 5.64
C ARG A 124 0.00 -18.14 4.19
N GLN A 125 -0.14 -19.16 3.35
CA GLN A 125 -0.52 -18.98 1.95
C GLN A 125 -2.04 -19.01 1.85
N TRP A 126 -2.59 -17.86 1.53
CA TRP A 126 -4.02 -17.66 1.32
C TRP A 126 -4.26 -17.31 -0.13
N PHE A 127 -5.27 -17.97 -0.69
CA PHE A 127 -5.74 -17.79 -2.05
C PHE A 127 -7.21 -17.35 -2.04
N GLY A 128 -7.63 -16.76 -3.15
CA GLY A 128 -8.99 -16.29 -3.33
C GLY A 128 -9.84 -17.32 -4.04
N GLU A 129 -10.24 -16.95 -5.25
CA GLU A 129 -11.16 -17.67 -6.11
C GLU A 129 -10.64 -19.08 -6.44
N GLU A 130 -11.55 -20.04 -6.32
CA GLU A 130 -11.33 -21.42 -6.69
C GLU A 130 -11.88 -21.69 -8.09
N PHE A 131 -11.16 -22.50 -8.86
CA PHE A 131 -11.52 -22.92 -10.20
C PHE A 131 -11.87 -24.42 -10.17
N ASP A 132 -13.07 -24.75 -9.70
CA ASP A 132 -13.57 -26.12 -9.54
C ASP A 132 -14.70 -26.46 -10.53
N PHE A 133 -15.95 -26.12 -10.21
CA PHE A 133 -17.11 -26.20 -11.06
C PHE A 133 -17.16 -25.02 -12.02
N THR A 134 -16.78 -23.82 -11.54
CA THR A 134 -16.67 -22.62 -12.38
C THR A 134 -15.21 -22.37 -12.73
N LEU A 135 -14.85 -22.71 -13.97
CA LEU A 135 -13.47 -22.67 -14.47
C LEU A 135 -13.08 -21.33 -15.09
N GLU A 136 -13.98 -20.36 -15.13
CA GLU A 136 -13.74 -19.02 -15.65
C GLU A 136 -14.13 -17.99 -14.61
N GLN A 137 -13.21 -17.06 -14.32
CA GLN A 137 -13.44 -15.94 -13.42
C GLN A 137 -13.08 -14.65 -14.14
N LYS A 138 -13.91 -13.62 -13.96
CA LYS A 138 -13.71 -12.31 -14.56
C LYS A 138 -13.40 -11.28 -13.48
N PHE A 139 -12.23 -10.66 -13.60
CA PHE A 139 -11.79 -9.56 -12.74
C PHE A 139 -11.83 -8.27 -13.55
N VAL A 140 -12.48 -7.25 -13.00
CA VAL A 140 -12.60 -5.93 -13.64
C VAL A 140 -11.88 -4.92 -12.77
N SER A 141 -10.99 -4.15 -13.38
CA SER A 141 -10.30 -3.03 -12.73
C SER A 141 -10.30 -1.85 -13.69
N GLU A 142 -10.62 -0.68 -13.16
CA GLU A 142 -10.63 0.57 -13.93
C GLU A 142 -9.25 1.21 -13.79
N ILE A 143 -8.51 1.30 -14.89
CA ILE A 143 -7.23 2.00 -14.97
C ILE A 143 -7.35 3.02 -16.11
N PRO A 144 -7.82 4.24 -15.83
CA PRO A 144 -8.03 5.24 -16.86
C PRO A 144 -6.70 5.79 -17.39
N GLY A 145 -6.73 6.34 -18.61
CA GLY A 145 -5.62 7.14 -19.12
C GLY A 145 -4.39 6.36 -19.58
N ILE A 146 -4.55 5.10 -19.99
CA ILE A 146 -3.46 4.30 -20.58
C ILE A 146 -3.25 4.72 -22.05
N PRO A 147 -2.09 5.28 -22.40
CA PRO A 147 -1.77 5.64 -23.79
C PRO A 147 -1.66 4.42 -24.72
N GLU A 148 -1.85 4.64 -26.02
CA GLU A 148 -1.63 3.60 -27.02
C GLU A 148 -0.15 3.17 -27.04
N GLY A 149 0.09 1.85 -27.17
CA GLY A 149 1.43 1.28 -27.17
C GLY A 149 2.06 1.10 -25.78
N SER A 150 1.37 1.45 -24.70
CA SER A 150 1.85 1.19 -23.34
C SER A 150 2.03 -0.30 -23.06
N THR A 151 3.09 -0.64 -22.32
CA THR A 151 3.35 -2.02 -21.88
C THR A 151 2.58 -2.31 -20.60
N ILE A 152 1.82 -3.40 -20.59
CA ILE A 152 1.09 -3.87 -19.41
C ILE A 152 1.74 -5.15 -18.90
N LYS A 153 2.08 -5.15 -17.61
CA LYS A 153 2.64 -6.31 -16.92
C LYS A 153 1.56 -6.95 -16.05
N VAL A 154 1.33 -8.24 -16.26
CA VAL A 154 0.39 -9.03 -15.45
C VAL A 154 1.17 -10.03 -14.62
N ILE A 155 1.05 -9.92 -13.30
CA ILE A 155 1.58 -10.92 -12.36
C ILE A 155 0.40 -11.72 -11.83
N SER A 156 0.52 -13.04 -11.87
CA SER A 156 -0.45 -13.95 -11.27
C SER A 156 0.25 -14.97 -10.40
N ARG A 157 -0.45 -15.34 -9.32
CA ARG A 157 -0.03 -16.39 -8.41
C ARG A 157 -1.16 -17.39 -8.26
N THR A 158 -1.00 -18.54 -8.88
CA THR A 158 -1.96 -19.65 -8.82
C THR A 158 -1.38 -20.83 -8.07
N MET A 159 -2.26 -21.65 -7.51
CA MET A 159 -1.90 -22.95 -6.94
C MET A 159 -2.90 -23.99 -7.41
N ALA A 160 -2.42 -25.18 -7.73
CA ALA A 160 -3.25 -26.31 -8.11
C ALA A 160 -3.03 -27.46 -7.13
N GLN A 161 -4.12 -28.08 -6.70
CA GLN A 161 -4.12 -29.36 -6.00
C GLN A 161 -4.90 -30.35 -6.87
N SER A 162 -4.20 -31.17 -7.64
CA SER A 162 -4.82 -32.08 -8.61
C SER A 162 -4.01 -33.37 -8.73
N PHE A 163 -4.70 -34.48 -8.95
CA PHE A 163 -4.09 -35.77 -9.30
C PHE A 163 -3.67 -35.82 -10.79
N ASN A 164 -4.14 -34.89 -11.61
CA ASN A 164 -3.84 -34.79 -13.04
C ASN A 164 -3.14 -33.47 -13.38
N PRO A 165 -2.36 -33.42 -14.48
CA PRO A 165 -1.80 -32.17 -14.98
C PRO A 165 -2.89 -31.10 -15.14
N SER A 166 -2.63 -29.92 -14.58
CA SER A 166 -3.56 -28.80 -14.60
C SER A 166 -2.88 -27.60 -15.24
N SER A 167 -3.64 -26.78 -15.96
CA SER A 167 -3.13 -25.55 -16.58
C SER A 167 -4.06 -24.40 -16.28
N PHE A 168 -3.50 -23.21 -16.17
CA PHE A 168 -4.24 -21.96 -15.97
C PHE A 168 -3.89 -21.00 -17.10
N LYS A 169 -4.89 -20.28 -17.61
CA LYS A 169 -4.73 -19.30 -18.69
C LYS A 169 -5.28 -17.96 -18.24
N ILE A 170 -4.55 -16.90 -18.55
CA ILE A 170 -4.98 -15.53 -18.31
C ILE A 170 -5.28 -14.91 -19.66
N PHE A 171 -6.48 -14.36 -19.78
CA PHE A 171 -6.87 -13.55 -20.92
C PHE A 171 -7.03 -12.12 -20.45
N PHE A 172 -6.46 -11.20 -21.21
CA PHE A 172 -6.55 -9.78 -20.93
C PHE A 172 -7.32 -9.13 -22.06
N LYS A 173 -8.38 -8.40 -21.70
CA LYS A 173 -9.27 -7.73 -22.65
C LYS A 173 -9.40 -6.26 -22.27
N TRP A 174 -9.00 -5.41 -23.19
CA TRP A 174 -9.32 -3.98 -23.17
C TRP A 174 -10.68 -3.77 -23.84
N CYS A 175 -11.53 -2.97 -23.22
CA CYS A 175 -12.80 -2.50 -23.77
C CYS A 175 -12.78 -0.97 -23.75
#